data_AF-A0A1X7K5W4-F1
#
_entry.id   AF-A0A1X7K5W4-F1
#
_cell.length_a   1.000
_cell.length_b   1.000
_cell.length_c   1.000
_cell.angle_alpha   90.00
_cell.angle_beta   90.00
_cell.angle_gamma   90.00
#
_symmetry.space_group_name_H-M   'P 1'
#
loop_
_entity.id
_entity.type
_entity.pdbx_description
1 polymer ?
#
loop_
_entity_poly.entity_id
_entity_poly.type
_entity_poly.pdbx_seq_one_letter_code
_entity_poly.pdbx_strand_id
1 'polypeptide(L)'
;MENNNNTQPTYTIPGEFKSAVEGKCPRCRTGNMFAAPLFSLKSKKMHINCPHCGLKFEKEPGYFYVAMYVSYVFVVAELVTACVGTYIITKNLESPWLYLIVAILTAIILAPFNYRYSRVVLMYWLTPTFKFRPEMYGDRGVKS
;
A
#
# COMPACT_ATOMS: atom_id res chain seq x y z
N MET A 1 40.52 -23.02 -18.26
CA MET A 1 40.28 -21.60 -17.95
C MET A 1 38.81 -21.36 -18.17
N GLU A 2 38.03 -21.40 -17.09
CA GLU A 2 36.56 -21.34 -17.16
C GLU A 2 36.13 -19.88 -17.37
N ASN A 3 35.64 -19.58 -18.57
CA ASN A 3 35.12 -18.26 -18.94
C ASN A 3 33.75 -18.06 -18.26
N ASN A 4 33.76 -17.55 -17.03
CA ASN A 4 32.56 -17.14 -16.31
C ASN A 4 32.04 -15.80 -16.85
N ASN A 5 31.36 -15.87 -18.00
CA ASN A 5 30.53 -14.80 -18.53
C ASN A 5 29.29 -14.63 -17.64
N ASN A 6 29.47 -14.03 -16.46
CA ASN A 6 28.39 -13.58 -15.60
C ASN A 6 27.74 -12.33 -16.22
N THR A 7 26.95 -12.50 -17.28
CA THR A 7 25.99 -11.49 -17.72
C THR A 7 24.87 -11.43 -16.69
N GLN A 8 25.10 -10.68 -15.61
CA GLN A 8 24.03 -10.28 -14.69
C GLN A 8 23.06 -9.40 -15.47
N PRO A 9 21.78 -9.78 -15.63
CA PRO A 9 20.80 -8.92 -16.29
C PRO A 9 20.78 -7.55 -15.61
N THR A 10 20.88 -6.46 -16.38
CA THR A 10 20.85 -5.10 -15.82
C THR A 10 19.42 -4.74 -15.44
N TYR A 11 19.04 -4.99 -14.19
CA TYR A 11 17.71 -4.65 -13.72
C TYR A 11 17.65 -3.21 -13.21
N THR A 12 16.71 -2.40 -13.73
CA THR A 12 16.39 -1.09 -13.17
C THR A 12 15.46 -1.27 -11.97
N ILE A 13 15.94 -0.96 -10.77
CA ILE A 13 15.16 -1.11 -9.54
C ILE A 13 14.16 0.06 -9.45
N PRO A 14 12.84 -0.19 -9.35
CA PRO A 14 11.86 0.86 -9.19
C PRO A 14 12.05 1.56 -7.83
N GLY A 15 11.79 2.86 -7.77
CA GLY A 15 11.83 3.63 -6.54
C GLY A 15 10.83 3.11 -5.49
N GLU A 16 11.12 3.37 -4.21
CA GLU A 16 10.31 2.89 -3.08
C GLU A 16 8.85 3.30 -3.20
N PHE A 17 8.62 4.57 -3.52
CA PHE A 17 7.28 5.12 -3.67
C PHE A 17 6.48 4.43 -4.78
N LYS A 18 7.12 4.20 -5.94
CA LYS A 18 6.49 3.50 -7.07
C LYS A 18 6.07 2.09 -6.67
N SER A 19 6.96 1.34 -6.01
CA SER A 19 6.67 0.00 -5.52
C SER A 19 5.59 -0.03 -4.44
N ALA A 20 5.56 0.98 -3.57
CA ALA A 20 4.52 1.12 -2.55
C ALA A 20 3.14 1.34 -3.20
N VAL A 21 3.03 2.26 -4.16
CA VAL A 21 1.78 2.57 -4.86
C VAL A 21 1.26 1.37 -5.66
N GLU A 22 2.16 0.64 -6.34
CA GLU A 22 1.80 -0.58 -7.06
C GLU A 22 1.42 -1.75 -6.13
N GLY A 23 1.65 -1.64 -4.82
CA GLY A 23 1.39 -2.70 -3.85
C GLY A 23 2.35 -3.88 -4.00
N LYS A 24 3.60 -3.59 -4.37
CA LYS A 24 4.69 -4.56 -4.43
C LYS A 24 5.26 -4.80 -3.03
N CYS A 25 5.84 -5.99 -2.82
CA CYS A 25 6.49 -6.34 -1.57
C CYS A 25 7.64 -5.36 -1.25
N PRO A 26 7.71 -4.77 -0.05
CA PRO A 26 8.77 -3.81 0.33
C PRO A 26 10.18 -4.43 0.29
N ARG A 27 10.30 -5.75 0.55
CA ARG A 27 11.59 -6.45 0.58
C ARG A 27 12.13 -6.77 -0.81
N CYS A 28 11.32 -7.31 -1.71
CA CYS A 28 11.78 -7.75 -3.04
C CYS A 28 11.32 -6.87 -4.21
N ARG A 29 10.39 -5.93 -3.99
CA ARG A 29 9.76 -5.05 -5.00
C ARG A 29 9.15 -5.75 -6.23
N THR A 30 9.09 -7.08 -6.23
CA THR A 30 8.67 -7.90 -7.38
C THR A 30 7.31 -8.56 -7.13
N GLY A 31 7.17 -9.25 -5.99
CA GLY A 31 5.95 -9.96 -5.63
C GLY A 31 4.81 -9.02 -5.25
N ASN A 32 3.58 -9.37 -5.66
CA ASN A 32 2.38 -8.60 -5.33
C ASN A 32 1.93 -8.89 -3.89
N MET A 33 1.57 -7.85 -3.14
CA MET A 33 1.03 -7.99 -1.79
C MET A 33 -0.45 -8.41 -1.81
N PHE A 34 -1.20 -7.95 -2.80
CA PHE A 34 -2.63 -8.14 -2.92
C PHE A 34 -2.95 -9.07 -4.09
N ALA A 35 -3.89 -10.00 -3.89
CA ALA A 35 -4.28 -10.97 -4.91
C ALA A 35 -5.11 -10.35 -6.03
N ALA A 36 -5.73 -9.19 -5.79
CA ALA A 36 -6.58 -8.51 -6.77
C ALA A 36 -6.24 -7.01 -6.92
N PRO A 37 -6.60 -6.41 -8.07
CA PRO A 37 -6.56 -4.96 -8.28
C PRO A 37 -7.41 -4.18 -7.26
N LEU A 38 -7.12 -2.90 -7.07
CA LEU A 38 -7.77 -2.03 -6.07
C LEU A 38 -9.30 -1.98 -6.23
N PHE A 39 -9.80 -1.96 -7.47
CA PHE A 39 -11.22 -1.89 -7.80
C PHE A 39 -11.86 -3.24 -8.14
N SER A 40 -11.16 -4.35 -7.91
CA SER A 40 -11.73 -5.67 -8.20
C SER A 40 -12.71 -6.11 -7.12
N LEU A 41 -13.95 -6.40 -7.53
CA LEU A 41 -15.01 -6.91 -6.65
C LEU A 41 -14.75 -8.33 -6.14
N LYS A 42 -13.84 -9.10 -6.76
CA LYS A 42 -13.72 -10.54 -6.53
C LYS A 42 -12.81 -10.97 -5.38
N SER A 43 -11.98 -10.09 -4.80
CA SER A 43 -11.31 -10.38 -3.52
C SER A 43 -10.47 -9.21 -3.04
N LYS A 44 -10.75 -8.68 -1.85
CA LYS A 44 -9.83 -7.77 -1.13
C LYS A 44 -8.76 -8.55 -0.34
N LYS A 45 -8.48 -9.80 -0.74
CA LYS A 45 -7.63 -10.71 0.02
C LYS A 45 -6.17 -10.36 -0.23
N MET A 46 -5.46 -10.07 0.86
CA MET A 46 -4.01 -9.92 0.85
C MET A 46 -3.38 -11.31 0.95
N HIS A 47 -2.22 -11.51 0.32
CA HIS A 47 -1.47 -12.74 0.51
C HIS A 47 -0.94 -12.80 1.96
N ILE A 48 -0.81 -14.01 2.50
CA ILE A 48 -0.19 -14.22 3.83
C ILE A 48 1.33 -14.12 3.71
N ASN A 49 1.88 -14.71 2.64
CA ASN A 49 3.29 -14.67 2.29
C ASN A 49 3.46 -14.04 0.91
N CYS A 50 4.57 -13.34 0.72
CA CYS A 50 4.96 -12.85 -0.60
C CYS A 50 5.17 -14.04 -1.55
N PRO A 51 4.50 -14.08 -2.72
CA PRO A 51 4.62 -15.20 -3.67
C PRO A 51 6.01 -15.35 -4.29
N HIS A 52 6.89 -14.36 -4.09
CA HIS A 52 8.22 -14.33 -4.69
C HIS A 52 9.33 -14.64 -3.68
N CYS A 53 9.44 -13.85 -2.60
CA CYS A 53 10.51 -14.02 -1.60
C CYS A 53 10.08 -14.83 -0.36
N GLY A 54 8.82 -15.27 -0.29
CA GLY A 54 8.28 -16.01 0.85
C GLY A 54 8.05 -15.19 2.13
N LEU A 55 8.28 -13.87 2.10
CA LEU A 55 8.12 -12.99 3.25
C LEU A 55 6.71 -13.08 3.82
N LYS A 56 6.56 -13.50 5.09
CA LYS A 56 5.28 -13.44 5.79
C LYS A 56 4.93 -11.98 6.08
N PHE A 57 3.82 -11.51 5.52
CA PHE A 57 3.37 -10.12 5.66
C PHE A 57 2.83 -9.84 7.06
N GLU A 58 2.17 -10.82 7.67
CA GLU A 58 1.77 -10.77 9.07
C GLU A 58 2.86 -11.39 9.94
N LYS A 59 3.70 -10.53 10.53
CA LYS A 59 4.80 -10.96 11.39
C LYS A 59 4.29 -11.54 12.70
N GLU A 60 3.36 -10.84 13.34
CA GLU A 60 2.82 -11.12 14.67
C GLU A 60 1.29 -11.06 14.62
N PRO A 61 0.58 -11.88 15.42
CA PRO A 61 -0.87 -11.81 15.50
C PRO A 61 -1.28 -10.39 15.94
N GLY A 62 -2.15 -9.76 15.15
CA GLY A 62 -2.59 -8.38 15.43
C GLY A 62 -1.71 -7.29 14.82
N TYR A 63 -0.68 -7.62 14.04
CA TYR A 63 0.11 -6.62 13.30
C TYR A 63 -0.76 -5.68 12.44
N PHE A 64 -1.86 -6.18 11.87
CA PHE A 64 -2.79 -5.34 11.09
C PHE A 64 -3.66 -4.39 11.94
N TYR A 65 -3.68 -4.50 13.27
CA TYR A 65 -4.31 -3.47 14.10
C TYR A 65 -3.61 -2.13 13.96
N VAL A 66 -2.28 -2.13 13.76
CA VAL A 66 -1.55 -0.88 13.50
C VAL A 66 -1.99 -0.26 12.17
N ALA A 67 -2.28 -1.08 11.15
CA ALA A 67 -2.83 -0.59 9.88
C ALA A 67 -4.23 0.01 10.05
N MET A 68 -5.02 -0.44 11.04
CA MET A 68 -6.30 0.20 11.34
C MET A 68 -6.12 1.63 11.86
N TYR A 69 -5.15 1.87 12.74
CA TYR A 69 -4.84 3.22 13.23
C TYR A 69 -4.35 4.14 12.10
N VAL A 70 -3.52 3.62 11.19
CA VAL A 70 -3.11 4.38 9.99
C VAL A 70 -4.33 4.75 9.14
N SER A 71 -5.27 3.82 8.96
CA SER A 71 -6.51 4.09 8.21
C SER A 71 -7.35 5.17 8.87
N TYR A 72 -7.39 5.23 10.20
CA TYR A 72 -8.09 6.28 10.92
C TYR A 72 -7.49 7.66 10.63
N VAL A 73 -6.15 7.77 10.66
CA VAL A 73 -5.46 9.02 10.31
C VAL A 73 -5.79 9.46 8.88
N PHE A 74 -5.84 8.54 7.92
CA PHE A 74 -6.23 8.87 6.55
C PHE A 74 -7.66 9.36 6.45
N VAL A 75 -8.62 8.67 7.06
CA VAL A 75 -10.02 9.11 7.05
C VAL A 75 -10.17 10.50 7.68
N VAL A 76 -9.49 10.78 8.80
CA VAL A 76 -9.52 12.11 9.42
C VAL A 76 -8.95 13.17 8.47
N ALA A 77 -7.81 12.90 7.83
CA ALA A 77 -7.20 13.82 6.86
C ALA A 77 -8.11 14.06 5.65
N GLU A 78 -8.77 13.02 5.13
CA GLU A 78 -9.73 13.09 4.04
C GLU A 78 -10.95 13.93 4.41
N LEU A 79 -11.52 13.71 5.60
CA LEU A 79 -12.68 14.47 6.08
C LEU A 79 -12.35 15.95 6.24
N VAL A 80 -11.21 16.28 6.84
CA VAL A 80 -10.77 17.68 6.97
C VAL A 80 -10.57 18.29 5.59
N THR A 81 -9.89 17.59 4.68
CA THR A 81 -9.64 18.06 3.30
C THR A 81 -10.95 18.26 2.54
N ALA A 82 -11.90 17.34 2.67
CA ALA A 82 -13.21 17.41 2.02
C ALA A 82 -14.04 18.58 2.55
N CYS A 83 -14.06 18.80 3.86
CA CYS A 83 -14.75 19.94 4.46
C CYS A 83 -14.11 21.27 4.04
N VAL A 84 -12.79 21.40 4.12
CA VAL A 84 -12.08 22.62 3.69
C VAL A 84 -12.25 22.87 2.20
N GLY A 85 -12.14 21.85 1.36
CA GLY A 85 -12.36 21.96 -0.09
C GLY A 85 -13.79 22.39 -0.42
N THR A 86 -14.77 21.83 0.28
CA THR A 86 -16.19 22.21 0.16
C THR A 86 -16.41 23.68 0.51
N TYR A 87 -15.78 24.15 1.58
CA TYR A 87 -15.84 25.55 1.99
C TYR A 87 -15.21 26.47 0.94
N ILE A 88 -14.05 26.12 0.38
CA ILE A 88 -13.37 26.93 -0.65
C ILE A 88 -14.24 27.06 -1.92
N ILE A 89 -14.91 25.98 -2.32
CA ILE A 89 -15.73 25.95 -3.55
C ILE A 89 -17.06 26.69 -3.35
N THR A 90 -17.77 26.39 -2.26
CA THR A 90 -19.15 26.88 -2.05
C THR A 90 -19.18 28.22 -1.32
N LYS A 91 -18.13 28.55 -0.54
CA LYS A 91 -18.07 29.70 0.40
C LYS A 91 -19.24 29.78 1.37
N ASN A 92 -19.97 28.68 1.55
CA ASN A 92 -21.17 28.60 2.36
C ASN A 92 -20.88 27.78 3.63
N LEU A 93 -21.14 28.36 4.79
CA LEU A 93 -20.97 27.73 6.11
C LEU A 93 -22.31 27.35 6.75
N GLU A 94 -23.43 27.76 6.15
CA GLU A 94 -24.76 27.69 6.76
C GLU A 94 -25.44 26.34 6.57
N SER A 95 -25.00 25.53 5.59
CA SER A 95 -25.60 24.23 5.30
C SER A 95 -24.76 23.05 5.85
N PRO A 96 -24.97 22.62 7.11
CA PRO A 96 -24.24 21.48 7.69
C PRO A 96 -24.52 20.16 6.96
N TRP A 97 -25.69 20.03 6.33
CA TRP A 97 -26.08 18.86 5.54
C TRP A 97 -25.16 18.63 4.36
N LEU A 98 -24.70 19.71 3.71
CA LEU A 98 -23.79 19.62 2.57
C LEU A 98 -22.45 19.02 2.99
N TYR A 99 -21.87 19.50 4.10
CA TYR A 99 -20.63 18.96 4.66
C TYR A 99 -20.77 17.49 5.07
N LEU A 100 -21.90 17.13 5.68
CA LEU A 100 -22.19 15.75 6.07
C LEU A 100 -22.25 14.82 4.86
N ILE A 101 -22.97 15.21 3.80
CA ILE A 101 -23.10 14.42 2.57
C ILE A 101 -21.74 14.24 1.90
N VAL A 102 -20.96 15.33 1.76
CA VAL A 102 -19.63 15.28 1.15
C VAL A 102 -18.68 14.41 1.97
N ALA A 103 -18.70 14.53 3.30
CA ALA A 103 -17.90 13.71 4.21
C ALA A 103 -18.20 12.22 4.05
N ILE A 104 -19.49 11.84 4.08
CA ILE A 104 -19.92 10.44 3.94
C ILE A 104 -19.56 9.90 2.56
N LEU A 105 -19.84 10.65 1.50
CA LEU A 105 -19.51 10.23 0.13
C LEU A 105 -18.00 10.02 -0.04
N THR A 106 -17.19 10.95 0.47
CA THR A 106 -15.72 10.85 0.42
C THR A 106 -15.27 9.58 1.14
N ALA A 107 -15.75 9.35 2.37
CA ALA A 107 -15.36 8.17 3.15
C ALA A 107 -15.75 6.84 2.47
N ILE A 108 -16.94 6.75 1.86
CA ILE A 108 -17.41 5.53 1.18
C ILE A 108 -16.59 5.26 -0.08
N ILE A 109 -16.32 6.30 -0.89
CA ILE A 109 -15.58 6.16 -2.15
C ILE A 109 -14.12 5.80 -1.86
N LEU A 110 -13.50 6.40 -0.84
CA LEU A 110 -12.09 6.18 -0.49
C LEU A 110 -11.89 5.01 0.47
N ALA A 111 -12.93 4.42 1.05
CA ALA A 111 -12.83 3.24 1.93
C ALA A 111 -11.94 2.09 1.38
N PRO A 112 -12.08 1.61 0.13
CA PRO A 112 -11.20 0.57 -0.41
C PRO A 112 -9.75 1.03 -0.56
N PHE A 113 -9.53 2.32 -0.85
CA PHE A 113 -8.22 2.93 -0.94
C PHE A 113 -7.55 2.93 0.44
N ASN A 114 -8.21 3.51 1.45
CA ASN A 114 -7.72 3.57 2.82
C ASN A 114 -7.33 2.22 3.37
N TYR A 115 -8.17 1.20 3.19
CA TYR A 115 -7.87 -0.15 3.63
C TYR A 115 -6.60 -0.73 2.99
N ARG A 116 -6.39 -0.53 1.68
CA ARG A 116 -5.23 -1.05 0.96
C ARG A 116 -3.96 -0.30 1.34
N TYR A 117 -4.00 1.03 1.29
CA TYR A 117 -2.82 1.87 1.48
C TYR A 117 -2.37 1.91 2.93
N SER A 118 -3.27 1.79 3.90
CA SER A 118 -2.87 1.72 5.32
C SER A 118 -1.93 0.55 5.61
N ARG A 119 -2.14 -0.60 4.93
CA ARG A 119 -1.25 -1.76 5.04
C ARG A 119 0.08 -1.57 4.31
N VAL A 120 0.06 -0.90 3.17
CA VAL A 120 1.27 -0.53 2.43
C VAL A 120 2.14 0.40 3.27
N VAL A 121 1.55 1.46 3.83
CA VAL A 121 2.20 2.46 4.70
C VAL A 121 2.85 1.78 5.90
N LEU A 122 2.10 0.90 6.59
CA LEU A 122 2.60 0.13 7.72
C LEU A 122 3.85 -0.68 7.36
N MET A 123 3.86 -1.33 6.20
CA MET A 123 4.96 -2.21 5.80
C MET A 123 6.17 -1.46 5.24
N TYR A 124 5.96 -0.37 4.50
CA TYR A 124 7.05 0.40 3.89
C TYR A 124 7.73 1.33 4.89
N TRP A 125 6.96 2.02 5.73
CA TRP A 125 7.49 3.11 6.55
C TRP A 125 7.53 2.80 8.04
N LEU A 126 6.53 2.09 8.57
CA LEU A 126 6.47 1.78 10.01
C LEU A 126 7.21 0.49 10.39
N THR A 127 7.59 -0.34 9.41
CA THR A 127 8.20 -1.65 9.67
C THR A 127 9.62 -1.75 9.11
N PRO A 128 10.65 -1.36 9.89
CA PRO A 128 12.03 -1.30 9.42
C PRO A 128 12.63 -2.68 9.09
N THR A 129 11.98 -3.77 9.47
CA THR A 129 12.40 -5.15 9.16
C THR A 129 12.16 -5.53 7.69
N PHE A 130 11.30 -4.81 6.99
CA PHE A 130 10.92 -5.10 5.61
C PHE A 130 11.73 -4.34 4.55
N LYS A 131 12.89 -3.78 4.95
CA LYS A 131 13.84 -3.11 4.05
C LYS A 131 14.11 -3.88 2.78
N PHE A 132 14.22 -3.12 1.70
CA PHE A 132 14.52 -3.63 0.38
C PHE A 132 15.88 -4.35 0.35
N ARG A 133 15.90 -5.51 -0.31
CA ARG A 133 17.06 -6.36 -0.51
C ARG A 133 17.29 -6.54 -2.00
N PRO A 134 18.30 -5.88 -2.60
CA PRO A 134 18.53 -5.94 -4.04
C PRO A 134 18.84 -7.37 -4.53
N GLU A 135 19.39 -8.22 -3.68
CA GLU A 135 19.64 -9.63 -3.97
C GLU A 135 18.37 -10.45 -4.24
N MET A 136 17.21 -10.01 -3.74
CA MET A 136 15.92 -10.70 -3.92
C MET A 136 15.06 -10.10 -5.03
N TYR A 137 15.57 -9.12 -5.78
CA TYR A 137 14.86 -8.44 -6.86
C TYR A 137 14.91 -9.23 -8.17
N GLY A 138 13.77 -9.34 -8.86
CA GLY A 138 13.62 -10.16 -10.06
C GLY A 138 13.85 -11.64 -9.77
N ASP A 139 14.21 -12.42 -10.78
CA ASP A 139 14.27 -13.90 -10.68
C ASP A 139 15.30 -14.45 -9.67
N ARG A 140 16.17 -13.59 -9.12
CA ARG A 140 17.18 -13.94 -8.10
C ARG A 140 16.60 -14.27 -6.73
N GLY A 141 15.36 -13.85 -6.45
CA GLY A 141 14.73 -14.02 -5.14
C GLY A 141 13.86 -15.27 -4.98
N VAL A 142 13.77 -16.13 -5.99
CA VAL A 142 12.99 -17.38 -5.93
C VAL A 142 13.72 -18.36 -5.03
N LYS A 143 13.24 -18.52 -3.80
CA LYS A 143 13.66 -19.65 -2.96
C LYS A 143 12.99 -20.91 -3.51
N SER A 144 13.79 -21.76 -4.16
CA SER A 144 13.43 -23.16 -4.46
C SER A 144 13.00 -23.91 -3.21
#